data_AF-A0A532UKH8-F1
#
_entry.id   AF-A0A532UKH8-F1
#
_cell.length_a   1.000
_cell.length_b   1.000
_cell.length_c   1.000
_cell.angle_alpha   90.00
_cell.angle_beta   90.00
_cell.angle_gamma   90.00
#
_symmetry.space_group_name_H-M   'P 1'
#
loop_
_entity.id
_entity.type
_entity.pdbx_description
1 polymer ?
#
loop_
_entity_poly.entity_id
_entity_poly.type
_entity_poly.pdbx_seq_one_letter_code
_entity_poly.pdbx_strand_id
1 'polypeptide(L)'
;MAKQQRTIVGENLTPTLLKELGGVDKFPRTPAGFQPDGNWTNKYRIWTCHGYRESSNENVGSLRITRRVDSKKTFILEVHQEIVQTDELINVIEGKIKCRNDKLASPVEWRLSSRFAGPNSKIISELSSRNHGVATESVTSTTSDWALFEVVQRLAFDKRSSLKFDLLEGMSLSKLGHRLFYRGSYPMKTDGQSIPLHCFVQLGSGILPYEYWLDDRHRLLAVISMNKAYILDQ
;
A
#
# COMPACT_ATOMS: atom_id res chain seq x y z
N MET A 1 -40.27 -3.08 3.42
CA MET A 1 -38.95 -3.02 4.10
C MET A 1 -38.66 -1.56 4.42
N ALA A 2 -38.39 -1.23 5.68
CA ALA A 2 -38.04 0.15 6.07
C ALA A 2 -36.68 0.52 5.47
N LYS A 3 -36.56 1.73 4.90
CA LYS A 3 -35.31 2.24 4.33
C LYS A 3 -34.34 2.48 5.49
N GLN A 4 -33.29 1.67 5.60
CA GLN A 4 -32.28 1.85 6.63
C GLN A 4 -31.61 3.23 6.42
N GLN A 5 -31.64 4.07 7.46
CA GLN A 5 -31.01 5.38 7.42
C GLN A 5 -29.49 5.19 7.29
N ARG A 6 -28.89 5.84 6.29
CA ARG A 6 -27.45 5.77 6.04
C ARG A 6 -26.79 7.07 6.51
N THR A 7 -25.76 6.95 7.33
CA THR A 7 -24.95 8.10 7.78
C THR A 7 -23.75 8.25 6.88
N ILE A 8 -23.62 9.43 6.27
CA ILE A 8 -22.44 9.76 5.46
C ILE A 8 -21.24 9.95 6.40
N VAL A 9 -20.10 9.38 6.04
CA VAL A 9 -18.85 9.49 6.81
C VAL A 9 -18.37 10.96 6.89
N GLY A 10 -18.40 11.68 5.76
CA GLY A 10 -18.19 13.14 5.69
C GLY A 10 -16.75 13.62 5.92
N GLU A 11 -15.82 12.70 6.23
CA GLU A 11 -14.43 13.00 6.52
C GLU A 11 -13.48 11.99 5.83
N ASN A 12 -12.19 12.30 5.79
CA ASN A 12 -11.20 11.42 5.16
C ASN A 12 -10.96 10.17 6.01
N LEU A 13 -10.75 9.02 5.37
CA LEU A 13 -10.32 7.81 6.05
C LEU A 13 -9.00 8.06 6.80
N THR A 14 -8.98 7.69 8.08
CA THR A 14 -7.81 7.70 8.96
C THR A 14 -7.79 6.39 9.74
N PRO A 15 -6.68 6.00 10.40
CA PRO A 15 -6.67 4.82 11.26
C PRO A 15 -7.75 4.84 12.36
N THR A 16 -8.02 6.02 12.94
CA THR A 16 -9.10 6.20 13.92
C THR A 16 -10.47 5.92 13.31
N LEU A 17 -10.76 6.51 12.14
CA LEU A 17 -12.02 6.28 11.45
C LEU A 17 -12.15 4.83 10.95
N LEU A 18 -11.06 4.22 10.45
CA LEU A 18 -11.06 2.80 10.10
C LEU A 18 -11.47 1.94 11.30
N LYS A 19 -11.01 2.28 12.51
CA LYS A 19 -11.44 1.58 13.72
C LYS A 19 -12.93 1.79 14.02
N GLU A 20 -13.42 3.02 13.94
CA GLU A 20 -14.85 3.32 14.13
C GLU A 20 -15.75 2.57 13.14
N LEU A 21 -15.26 2.36 11.91
CA LEU A 21 -15.96 1.65 10.84
C LEU A 21 -15.81 0.12 10.93
N GLY A 22 -15.19 -0.42 11.99
CA GLY A 22 -14.89 -1.85 12.12
C GLY A 22 -13.85 -2.36 11.11
N GLY A 23 -13.20 -1.42 10.41
CA GLY A 23 -12.14 -1.67 9.47
C GLY A 23 -10.84 -2.05 10.14
N VAL A 24 -10.57 -1.76 11.42
CA VAL A 24 -9.40 -2.26 12.18
C VAL A 24 -9.60 -2.16 13.69
N ASP A 25 -9.47 -3.28 14.41
CA ASP A 25 -9.55 -3.23 15.88
C ASP A 25 -8.22 -2.79 16.50
N LYS A 26 -7.13 -3.42 16.04
CA LYS A 26 -5.75 -3.17 16.45
C LYS A 26 -4.78 -3.53 15.35
N PHE A 27 -3.63 -2.87 15.32
CA PHE A 27 -2.53 -3.25 14.44
C PHE A 27 -1.67 -4.35 15.06
N PRO A 28 -1.11 -5.29 14.25
CA PRO A 28 -0.13 -6.25 14.73
C PRO A 28 1.10 -5.56 15.32
N ARG A 29 1.61 -6.07 16.46
CA ARG A 29 2.86 -5.57 17.03
C ARG A 29 4.03 -5.83 16.08
N THR A 30 4.94 -4.87 15.99
CA THR A 30 6.16 -5.03 15.20
C THR A 30 7.09 -6.06 15.83
N PRO A 31 7.50 -7.13 15.11
CA PRO A 31 8.41 -8.15 15.62
C PRO A 31 9.72 -7.54 16.12
N ALA A 32 10.33 -8.08 17.17
CA ALA A 32 11.57 -7.54 17.76
C ALA A 32 12.70 -7.39 16.71
N GLY A 33 12.83 -8.33 15.78
CA GLY A 33 13.84 -8.30 14.71
C GLY A 33 13.47 -7.52 13.44
N PHE A 34 12.35 -6.80 13.40
CA PHE A 34 11.98 -6.03 12.21
C PHE A 34 13.01 -4.92 11.93
N GLN A 35 13.53 -4.90 10.70
CA GLN A 35 14.45 -3.90 10.18
C GLN A 35 13.90 -3.39 8.85
N PRO A 36 13.58 -2.09 8.71
CA PRO A 36 13.01 -1.56 7.47
C PRO A 36 13.84 -1.81 6.21
N ASP A 37 15.16 -1.76 6.34
CA ASP A 37 16.16 -2.00 5.29
C ASP A 37 16.65 -3.46 5.22
N GLY A 38 16.08 -4.34 6.06
CA GLY A 38 16.35 -5.77 6.09
C GLY A 38 15.37 -6.61 5.26
N ASN A 39 15.40 -7.92 5.47
CA ASN A 39 14.41 -8.83 4.88
C ASN A 39 13.12 -8.79 5.69
N TRP A 40 11.98 -8.65 5.02
CA TRP A 40 10.68 -8.66 5.68
C TRP A 40 9.57 -9.09 4.73
N THR A 41 8.47 -9.56 5.30
CA THR A 41 7.21 -9.81 4.61
C THR A 41 6.10 -9.11 5.38
N ASN A 42 5.35 -8.27 4.70
CA ASN A 42 4.13 -7.68 5.23
C ASN A 42 2.94 -8.14 4.36
N LYS A 43 1.86 -8.52 5.03
CA LYS A 43 0.57 -8.83 4.42
C LYS A 43 -0.42 -7.75 4.85
N TYR A 44 -1.19 -7.26 3.91
CA TYR A 44 -2.22 -6.27 4.11
C TYR A 44 -3.52 -6.84 3.59
N ARG A 45 -4.61 -6.65 4.32
CA ARG A 45 -5.94 -6.77 3.74
C ARG A 45 -6.32 -5.48 3.03
N ILE A 46 -7.09 -5.60 1.97
CA ILE A 46 -7.59 -4.48 1.18
C ILE A 46 -9.03 -4.26 1.61
N TRP A 47 -9.28 -3.14 2.26
CA TRP A 47 -10.58 -2.77 2.78
C TRP A 47 -11.12 -1.55 2.03
N THR A 48 -12.40 -1.56 1.67
CA THR A 48 -13.06 -0.45 0.97
C THR A 48 -14.05 0.27 1.87
N CYS A 49 -14.18 1.59 1.67
CA CYS A 49 -15.25 2.39 2.26
C CYS A 49 -16.06 3.10 1.19
N HIS A 50 -17.35 2.81 1.07
CA HIS A 50 -18.22 3.45 0.09
C HIS A 50 -18.92 4.72 0.61
N GLY A 51 -18.38 5.34 1.67
CA GLY A 51 -18.80 6.66 2.17
C GLY A 51 -19.93 6.64 3.19
N TYR A 52 -20.37 5.46 3.63
CA TYR A 52 -21.42 5.29 4.63
C TYR A 52 -20.92 4.51 5.85
N ARG A 53 -21.42 4.83 7.05
CA ARG A 53 -20.99 4.16 8.28
C ARG A 53 -21.53 2.73 8.38
N GLU A 54 -22.76 2.51 7.94
CA GLU A 54 -23.53 1.28 8.22
C GLU A 54 -23.49 0.23 7.10
N SER A 55 -23.00 0.57 5.90
CA SER A 55 -23.12 -0.32 4.74
C SER A 55 -21.98 -0.17 3.75
N SER A 56 -21.71 -1.25 3.00
CA SER A 56 -20.75 -1.27 1.89
C SER A 56 -19.33 -0.91 2.34
N ASN A 57 -18.92 -1.44 3.48
CA ASN A 57 -17.54 -1.38 3.93
C ASN A 57 -17.07 -2.82 4.10
N GLU A 58 -16.12 -3.28 3.30
CA GLU A 58 -15.78 -4.71 3.25
C GLU A 58 -14.33 -4.96 2.91
N ASN A 59 -13.85 -6.16 3.26
CA ASN A 59 -12.56 -6.65 2.81
C ASN A 59 -12.72 -7.20 1.40
N VAL A 60 -12.07 -6.57 0.43
CA VAL A 60 -12.14 -6.94 -1.00
C VAL A 60 -10.92 -7.70 -1.47
N GLY A 61 -9.97 -8.03 -0.58
CA GLY A 61 -8.77 -8.75 -1.01
C GLY A 61 -7.59 -8.63 -0.06
N SER A 62 -6.41 -8.94 -0.59
CA SER A 62 -5.15 -8.86 0.13
C SER A 62 -3.98 -8.44 -0.76
N LEU A 63 -2.94 -7.89 -0.14
CA LEU A 63 -1.67 -7.53 -0.74
C LEU A 63 -0.56 -8.06 0.16
N ARG A 64 0.32 -8.88 -0.38
CA ARG A 64 1.54 -9.33 0.28
C ARG A 64 2.74 -8.74 -0.46
N ILE A 65 3.64 -8.10 0.29
CA ILE A 65 4.90 -7.59 -0.22
C ILE A 65 6.02 -8.22 0.61
N THR A 66 6.99 -8.81 -0.08
CA THR A 66 8.21 -9.38 0.52
C THR A 66 9.42 -8.62 0.00
N ARG A 67 10.23 -8.07 0.90
CA ARG A 67 11.53 -7.49 0.57
C ARG A 67 12.64 -8.51 0.83
N ARG A 68 13.50 -8.72 -0.17
CA ARG A 68 14.70 -9.55 -0.06
C ARG A 68 15.93 -8.78 -0.53
N VAL A 69 16.91 -8.62 0.34
CA VAL A 69 18.22 -8.06 -0.03
C VAL A 69 18.85 -8.96 -1.10
N ASP A 70 19.28 -8.34 -2.21
CA ASP A 70 19.92 -9.01 -3.34
C ASP A 70 21.43 -8.73 -3.33
N SER A 71 21.79 -7.46 -3.12
CA SER A 71 23.18 -7.02 -2.94
C SER A 71 23.23 -5.78 -2.05
N LYS A 72 24.43 -5.22 -1.82
CA LYS A 72 24.54 -3.91 -1.16
C LYS A 72 23.82 -2.79 -1.91
N LYS A 73 23.69 -2.91 -3.23
CA LYS A 73 23.13 -1.86 -4.12
C LYS A 73 21.69 -2.13 -4.55
N THR A 74 21.17 -3.34 -4.35
CA THR A 74 19.87 -3.77 -4.90
C THR A 74 19.12 -4.68 -3.92
N PHE A 75 17.81 -4.70 -4.07
CA PHE A 75 16.93 -5.66 -3.42
C PHE A 75 15.78 -6.05 -4.35
N ILE A 76 15.04 -7.09 -3.99
CA ILE A 76 13.85 -7.56 -4.69
C ILE A 76 12.61 -7.29 -3.84
N LEU A 77 11.56 -6.76 -4.47
CA LEU A 77 10.19 -6.80 -3.97
C LEU A 77 9.41 -7.89 -4.69
N GLU A 78 8.90 -8.86 -3.94
CA GLU A 78 7.94 -9.86 -4.42
C GLU A 78 6.55 -9.40 -3.99
N VAL A 79 5.69 -9.11 -4.96
CA VAL A 79 4.33 -8.60 -4.78
C VAL A 79 3.35 -9.72 -5.13
N HIS A 80 2.36 -9.93 -4.27
CA HIS A 80 1.25 -10.83 -4.54
C HIS A 80 -0.03 -10.16 -4.05
N GLN A 81 -0.91 -9.79 -4.97
CA GLN A 81 -2.18 -9.13 -4.68
C GLN A 81 -3.33 -9.99 -5.19
N GLU A 82 -4.37 -10.10 -4.38
CA GLU A 82 -5.64 -10.72 -4.75
C GLU A 82 -6.74 -9.70 -4.47
N ILE A 83 -7.62 -9.45 -5.44
CA ILE A 83 -8.78 -8.57 -5.30
C ILE A 83 -10.00 -9.29 -5.84
N VAL A 84 -11.02 -9.43 -5.00
CA VAL A 84 -12.37 -9.83 -5.39
C VAL A 84 -13.03 -8.62 -6.06
N GLN A 85 -13.36 -8.78 -7.33
CA GLN A 85 -14.14 -7.83 -8.12
C GLN A 85 -15.63 -8.18 -8.03
N THR A 86 -16.47 -7.46 -8.76
CA THR A 86 -17.88 -7.81 -8.94
C THR A 86 -18.01 -9.22 -9.53
N ASP A 87 -19.15 -9.88 -9.27
CA ASP A 87 -19.49 -11.21 -9.80
C ASP A 87 -18.51 -12.32 -9.40
N GLU A 88 -17.93 -12.22 -8.19
CA GLU A 88 -16.99 -13.20 -7.62
C GLU A 88 -15.73 -13.42 -8.47
N LEU A 89 -15.42 -12.49 -9.38
CA LEU A 89 -14.23 -12.53 -10.21
C LEU A 89 -13.01 -12.15 -9.36
N ILE A 90 -12.02 -13.03 -9.25
CA ILE A 90 -10.79 -12.76 -8.50
C ILE A 90 -9.70 -12.33 -9.47
N ASN A 91 -9.18 -11.12 -9.28
CA ASN A 91 -7.95 -10.67 -9.93
C ASN A 91 -6.75 -11.01 -9.05
N VAL A 92 -5.75 -11.69 -9.62
CA VAL A 92 -4.49 -12.03 -8.97
C VAL A 92 -3.34 -11.36 -9.72
N ILE A 93 -2.58 -10.50 -9.03
CA ILE A 93 -1.37 -9.87 -9.55
C ILE A 93 -0.16 -10.42 -8.80
N GLU A 94 0.80 -10.92 -9.56
CA GLU A 94 2.10 -11.36 -9.06
C GLU A 94 3.19 -10.52 -9.69
N GLY A 95 4.15 -10.09 -8.89
CA GLY A 95 5.23 -9.24 -9.34
C GLY A 95 6.57 -9.58 -8.68
N LYS A 96 7.64 -9.49 -9.46
CA LYS A 96 9.01 -9.48 -8.96
C LYS A 96 9.69 -8.23 -9.49
N ILE A 97 10.06 -7.32 -8.60
CA ILE A 97 10.60 -6.01 -8.92
C ILE A 97 11.98 -5.90 -8.29
N LYS A 98 13.02 -5.79 -9.10
CA LYS A 98 14.35 -5.44 -8.63
C LYS A 98 14.42 -3.93 -8.48
N CYS A 99 14.86 -3.47 -7.32
CA CYS A 99 14.97 -2.07 -6.97
C CYS A 99 16.42 -1.72 -6.62
N ARG A 100 16.82 -0.47 -6.89
CA ARG A 100 18.02 0.12 -6.30
C ARG A 100 17.80 0.31 -4.81
N ASN A 101 18.84 0.11 -4.01
CA ASN A 101 18.84 0.42 -2.59
C ASN A 101 19.16 1.91 -2.37
N ASP A 102 18.31 2.78 -2.91
CA ASP A 102 18.40 4.24 -2.80
C ASP A 102 17.20 4.82 -2.03
N LYS A 103 17.07 6.15 -1.99
CA LYS A 103 15.98 6.81 -1.25
C LYS A 103 14.59 6.57 -1.84
N LEU A 104 14.50 6.17 -3.11
CA LEU A 104 13.22 6.00 -3.82
C LEU A 104 12.92 4.53 -4.16
N ALA A 105 13.80 3.60 -3.79
CA ALA A 105 13.66 2.20 -4.20
C ALA A 105 13.48 2.07 -5.72
N SER A 106 14.23 2.87 -6.48
CA SER A 106 13.99 3.03 -7.92
C SER A 106 14.00 1.68 -8.64
N PRO A 107 12.90 1.28 -9.30
CA PRO A 107 12.85 0.01 -10.02
C PRO A 107 13.88 -0.04 -11.15
N VAL A 108 14.60 -1.17 -11.27
CA VAL A 108 15.59 -1.41 -12.33
C VAL A 108 15.15 -2.49 -13.31
N GLU A 109 14.42 -3.49 -12.83
CA GLU A 109 13.89 -4.58 -13.64
C GLU A 109 12.61 -5.10 -12.97
N TRP A 110 11.61 -5.47 -13.75
CA TRP A 110 10.40 -6.09 -13.21
C TRP A 110 9.81 -7.13 -14.15
N ARG A 111 9.07 -8.05 -13.54
CA ARG A 111 8.17 -8.99 -14.21
C ARG A 111 6.87 -9.03 -13.43
N LEU A 112 5.75 -8.84 -14.12
CA LEU A 112 4.40 -8.89 -13.58
C LEU A 112 3.55 -9.88 -14.36
N SER A 113 2.63 -10.53 -13.67
CA SER A 113 1.52 -11.27 -14.28
C SER A 113 0.22 -10.91 -13.58
N SER A 114 -0.80 -10.59 -14.37
CA SER A 114 -2.18 -10.44 -13.91
C SER A 114 -2.99 -11.61 -14.45
N ARG A 115 -3.78 -12.25 -13.59
CA ARG A 115 -4.66 -13.37 -13.93
C ARG A 115 -6.04 -13.12 -13.33
N PHE A 116 -7.07 -13.59 -14.00
CA PHE A 116 -8.44 -13.54 -13.49
C PHE A 116 -8.99 -14.95 -13.33
N ALA A 117 -9.64 -15.23 -12.20
CA ALA A 117 -10.33 -16.48 -11.94
C ALA A 117 -11.83 -16.22 -11.75
N GLY A 118 -12.68 -16.95 -12.47
CA GLY A 118 -14.13 -16.87 -12.29
C GLY A 118 -14.62 -17.59 -11.01
N PRO A 119 -15.93 -17.61 -10.76
CA PRO A 119 -16.53 -18.22 -9.56
C PRO A 119 -16.15 -19.69 -9.33
N ASN A 120 -15.86 -20.43 -10.40
CA ASN A 120 -15.43 -21.82 -10.36
C ASN A 120 -13.90 -22.01 -10.19
N SER A 121 -13.18 -20.93 -9.83
CA SER A 121 -11.72 -20.89 -9.71
C SER A 121 -10.96 -21.21 -11.02
N LYS A 122 -11.62 -21.27 -12.17
CA LYS A 122 -10.94 -21.45 -13.46
C LYS A 122 -10.37 -20.12 -13.92
N ILE A 123 -9.11 -20.15 -14.35
CA ILE A 123 -8.43 -19.00 -14.95
C ILE A 123 -9.08 -18.67 -16.29
N ILE A 124 -9.37 -17.38 -16.48
CA ILE A 124 -9.86 -16.80 -17.73
C ILE A 124 -8.64 -16.29 -18.48
N SER A 125 -8.13 -17.09 -19.41
CA SER A 125 -6.88 -16.83 -20.14
C SER A 125 -6.93 -15.54 -20.95
N GLU A 126 -8.09 -15.17 -21.48
CA GLU A 126 -8.33 -14.00 -22.32
C GLU A 126 -8.13 -12.67 -21.57
N LEU A 127 -8.29 -12.69 -20.25
CA LEU A 127 -8.08 -11.52 -19.39
C LEU A 127 -6.69 -11.50 -18.75
N SER A 128 -5.88 -12.54 -18.97
CA SER A 128 -4.56 -12.64 -18.37
C SER A 128 -3.55 -11.80 -19.13
N SER A 129 -2.64 -11.15 -18.41
CA SER A 129 -1.58 -10.34 -19.00
C SER A 129 -0.24 -10.59 -18.32
N ARG A 130 0.84 -10.39 -19.07
CA ARG A 130 2.21 -10.39 -18.55
C ARG A 130 2.91 -9.13 -19.01
N ASN A 131 3.62 -8.49 -18.09
CA ASN A 131 4.41 -7.30 -18.36
C ASN A 131 5.84 -7.53 -17.83
N HIS A 132 6.83 -7.08 -18.57
CA HIS A 132 8.19 -7.00 -18.08
C HIS A 132 8.81 -5.69 -18.55
N GLY A 133 9.79 -5.21 -17.80
CA GLY A 133 10.53 -4.02 -18.19
C GLY A 133 11.87 -3.92 -17.48
N VAL A 134 12.76 -3.16 -18.09
CA VAL A 134 14.09 -2.83 -17.57
C VAL A 134 14.21 -1.31 -17.66
N ALA A 135 14.55 -0.67 -16.55
CA ALA A 135 14.77 0.77 -16.54
C ALA A 135 16.07 1.11 -17.28
N THR A 136 16.06 2.23 -18.00
CA THR A 136 17.30 2.80 -18.51
C THR A 136 18.14 3.34 -17.34
N GLU A 137 19.47 3.34 -17.48
CA GLU A 137 20.39 3.59 -16.36
C GLU A 137 20.19 4.95 -15.65
N SER A 138 19.57 5.92 -16.34
CA SER A 138 19.39 7.30 -15.90
C SER A 138 18.18 7.57 -15.00
N VAL A 139 17.31 6.60 -14.73
CA VAL A 139 16.05 6.86 -14.01
C VAL A 139 16.22 6.66 -12.50
N THR A 140 16.82 7.64 -11.82
CA THR A 140 16.96 7.67 -10.34
C THR A 140 15.88 8.46 -9.62
N SER A 141 15.02 9.15 -10.36
CA SER A 141 13.95 10.00 -9.82
C SER A 141 12.57 9.35 -9.89
N THR A 142 12.50 8.04 -10.13
CA THR A 142 11.23 7.31 -10.29
C THR A 142 11.12 6.22 -9.23
N THR A 143 9.91 6.03 -8.71
CA THR A 143 9.50 4.90 -7.85
C THR A 143 8.20 4.31 -8.41
N SER A 144 7.80 3.13 -7.93
CA SER A 144 6.47 2.59 -8.17
C SER A 144 5.57 2.70 -6.93
N ASP A 145 4.28 2.52 -7.13
CA ASP A 145 3.27 2.46 -6.08
C ASP A 145 3.56 1.34 -5.07
N TRP A 146 4.02 0.17 -5.53
CA TRP A 146 4.44 -0.91 -4.64
C TRP A 146 5.78 -0.64 -3.95
N ALA A 147 6.74 -0.01 -4.64
CA ALA A 147 8.02 0.36 -4.04
C ALA A 147 7.85 1.39 -2.91
N LEU A 148 6.82 2.25 -2.98
CA LEU A 148 6.51 3.19 -1.90
C LEU A 148 6.17 2.51 -0.55
N PHE A 149 5.63 1.28 -0.55
CA PHE A 149 5.45 0.50 0.69
C PHE A 149 6.79 0.21 1.37
N GLU A 150 7.87 0.08 0.61
CA GLU A 150 9.23 -0.08 1.14
C GLU A 150 9.84 1.27 1.52
N VAL A 151 9.74 2.27 0.63
CA VAL A 151 10.38 3.58 0.80
C VAL A 151 9.99 4.22 2.13
N VAL A 152 8.69 4.31 2.44
CA VAL A 152 8.20 5.01 3.63
C VAL A 152 8.75 4.44 4.94
N GLN A 153 9.07 3.14 4.97
CA GLN A 153 9.60 2.46 6.15
C GLN A 153 11.06 2.85 6.43
N ARG A 154 11.80 3.42 5.47
CA ARG A 154 13.20 3.86 5.69
C ARG A 154 13.33 5.37 5.91
N LEU A 155 12.27 6.13 5.73
CA LEU A 155 12.33 7.59 5.84
C LEU A 155 12.32 8.03 7.29
N ALA A 156 13.19 8.99 7.63
CA ALA A 156 13.16 9.66 8.93
C ALA A 156 11.84 10.43 9.12
N PHE A 157 11.36 10.49 10.36
CA PHE A 157 10.21 11.30 10.77
C PHE A 157 10.58 12.80 10.85
N ASP A 158 10.96 13.37 9.71
CA ASP A 158 11.40 14.76 9.58
C ASP A 158 10.44 15.58 8.71
N LYS A 159 9.80 16.59 9.31
CA LYS A 159 8.85 17.49 8.63
C LYS A 159 9.52 18.41 7.59
N ARG A 160 10.85 18.57 7.64
CA ARG A 160 11.59 19.39 6.68
C ARG A 160 11.94 18.62 5.41
N SER A 161 11.94 17.29 5.49
CA SER A 161 12.27 16.43 4.37
C SER A 161 11.06 16.22 3.44
N SER A 162 11.29 16.37 2.14
CA SER A 162 10.34 16.01 1.10
C SER A 162 11.08 15.32 -0.03
N LEU A 163 10.57 14.16 -0.45
CA LEU A 163 11.05 13.46 -1.64
C LEU A 163 10.20 13.86 -2.83
N LYS A 164 10.85 14.20 -3.94
CA LYS A 164 10.21 14.44 -5.23
C LYS A 164 10.55 13.31 -6.18
N PHE A 165 9.58 12.84 -6.94
CA PHE A 165 9.75 11.72 -7.85
C PHE A 165 8.66 11.66 -8.91
N ASP A 166 8.89 10.85 -9.94
CA ASP A 166 7.85 10.38 -10.85
C ASP A 166 7.37 8.99 -10.39
N LEU A 167 6.08 8.73 -10.54
CA LEU A 167 5.45 7.49 -10.12
C LEU A 167 5.20 6.60 -11.34
N LEU A 168 5.72 5.38 -11.32
CA LEU A 168 5.38 4.32 -12.26
C LEU A 168 4.29 3.43 -11.66
N GLU A 169 3.03 3.83 -11.83
CA GLU A 169 1.86 3.11 -11.30
C GLU A 169 1.67 1.78 -12.03
N GLY A 170 1.51 0.70 -11.26
CA GLY A 170 1.34 -0.66 -11.80
C GLY A 170 2.48 -1.07 -12.74
N MET A 171 3.67 -0.51 -12.53
CA MET A 171 4.87 -0.69 -13.38
C MET A 171 4.68 -0.38 -14.88
N SER A 172 3.67 0.42 -15.24
CA SER A 172 3.35 0.66 -16.66
C SER A 172 2.90 2.09 -16.96
N LEU A 173 2.25 2.77 -16.02
CA LEU A 173 1.75 4.13 -16.22
C LEU A 173 2.64 5.14 -15.50
N SER A 174 3.31 6.00 -16.27
CA SER A 174 4.12 7.10 -15.72
C SER A 174 3.25 8.29 -15.35
N LYS A 175 3.37 8.76 -14.11
CA LYS A 175 2.77 9.99 -13.60
C LYS A 175 3.87 10.89 -13.03
N LEU A 176 3.95 12.12 -13.53
CA LEU A 176 5.06 13.02 -13.23
C LEU A 176 4.80 13.90 -12.01
N GLY A 177 5.89 14.31 -11.35
CA GLY A 177 5.86 15.44 -10.39
C GLY A 177 5.17 15.12 -9.06
N HIS A 178 5.39 13.93 -8.52
CA HIS A 178 4.91 13.54 -7.20
C HIS A 178 5.85 14.03 -6.09
N ARG A 179 5.28 14.14 -4.89
CA ARG A 179 6.03 14.40 -3.66
C ARG A 179 5.51 13.53 -2.51
N LEU A 180 6.42 13.13 -1.63
CA LEU A 180 6.15 12.46 -0.37
C LEU A 180 6.81 13.24 0.77
N PHE A 181 6.10 13.48 1.86
CA PHE A 181 6.61 14.23 3.02
C PHE A 181 5.97 13.75 4.32
N TYR A 182 6.69 13.94 5.43
CA TYR A 182 6.20 13.58 6.76
C TYR A 182 5.24 14.65 7.29
N ARG A 183 4.02 14.24 7.66
CA ARG A 183 2.97 15.14 8.16
C ARG A 183 3.04 15.31 9.68
N GLY A 184 3.30 14.24 10.41
CA GLY A 184 3.37 14.26 11.87
C GLY A 184 3.01 12.94 12.52
N SER A 185 2.96 12.96 13.86
CA SER A 185 2.52 11.84 14.69
C SER A 185 1.13 12.12 15.24
N TYR A 186 0.28 11.11 15.24
CA TYR A 186 -1.12 11.17 15.65
C TYR A 186 -1.41 10.02 16.62
N PRO A 187 -1.98 10.30 17.80
CA PRO A 187 -2.33 9.23 18.74
C PRO A 187 -3.53 8.43 18.21
N MET A 188 -3.43 7.10 18.23
CA MET A 188 -4.56 6.20 18.04
C MET A 188 -4.80 5.39 19.31
N LYS A 189 -6.04 5.33 19.77
CA LYS A 189 -6.42 4.50 20.93
C LYS A 189 -6.70 3.07 20.49
N THR A 190 -5.96 2.10 21.03
CA THR A 190 -6.13 0.65 20.83
C THR A 190 -6.07 -0.05 22.19
N ASP A 191 -7.06 -0.87 22.55
CA ASP A 191 -7.11 -1.59 23.83
C ASP A 191 -6.86 -0.71 25.07
N GLY A 192 -7.41 0.51 25.07
CA GLY A 192 -7.22 1.48 26.16
C GLY A 192 -5.83 2.16 26.19
N GLN A 193 -4.91 1.74 25.34
CA GLN A 193 -3.57 2.34 25.18
C GLN A 193 -3.57 3.32 24.00
N SER A 194 -2.84 4.42 24.14
CA SER A 194 -2.59 5.35 23.04
C SER A 194 -1.26 5.00 22.38
N ILE A 195 -1.29 4.58 21.13
CA ILE A 195 -0.08 4.35 20.32
C ILE A 195 0.14 5.54 19.37
N PRO A 196 1.37 6.06 19.25
CA PRO A 196 1.69 7.08 18.25
C PRO A 196 1.73 6.45 16.85
N LEU A 197 1.05 7.07 15.90
CA LEU A 197 1.11 6.71 14.48
C LEU A 197 1.71 7.84 13.66
N HIS A 198 2.71 7.50 12.86
CA HIS A 198 3.47 8.43 12.04
C HIS A 198 2.91 8.45 10.61
N CYS A 199 2.56 9.63 10.11
CA CYS A 199 1.91 9.79 8.80
C CYS A 199 2.87 10.43 7.78
N PHE A 200 3.11 9.76 6.66
CA PHE A 200 3.62 10.38 5.43
C PHE A 200 2.48 10.58 4.44
N VAL A 201 2.51 11.68 3.70
CA VAL A 201 1.52 12.00 2.68
C VAL A 201 2.18 12.09 1.32
N GLN A 202 1.61 11.40 0.33
CA GLN A 202 1.95 11.56 -1.08
C GLN A 202 0.91 12.43 -1.77
N LEU A 203 1.39 13.39 -2.56
CA LEU A 203 0.60 14.21 -3.48
C LEU A 203 1.25 14.18 -4.86
N GLY A 204 0.47 14.31 -5.92
CA GLY A 204 1.00 14.37 -7.29
C GLY A 204 -0.10 14.38 -8.33
N SER A 205 0.29 14.46 -9.60
CA SER A 205 -0.65 14.51 -10.71
C SER A 205 -1.39 13.17 -10.86
N GLY A 206 -2.70 13.21 -11.15
CA GLY A 206 -3.47 12.02 -11.48
C GLY A 206 -3.68 11.04 -10.32
N ILE A 207 -3.48 11.46 -9.07
CA ILE A 207 -3.83 10.69 -7.87
C ILE A 207 -4.54 11.57 -6.84
N LEU A 208 -5.39 10.95 -6.03
CA LEU A 208 -5.82 11.53 -4.77
C LEU A 208 -4.71 11.36 -3.72
N PRO A 209 -4.74 12.10 -2.60
CA PRO A 209 -3.74 11.94 -1.55
C PRO A 209 -3.67 10.51 -1.03
N TYR A 210 -2.45 9.99 -0.92
CA TYR A 210 -2.17 8.74 -0.21
C TYR A 210 -1.57 9.08 1.16
N GLU A 211 -2.01 8.37 2.19
CA GLU A 211 -1.46 8.47 3.53
C GLU A 211 -0.84 7.13 3.94
N TYR A 212 0.41 7.16 4.37
CA TYR A 212 1.17 6.00 4.85
C TYR A 212 1.33 6.14 6.36
N TRP A 213 0.82 5.18 7.11
CA TRP A 213 0.74 5.20 8.56
C TRP A 213 1.68 4.14 9.15
N LEU A 214 2.66 4.58 9.93
CA LEU A 214 3.71 3.74 10.51
C LEU A 214 3.69 3.80 12.04
N ASP A 215 4.27 2.78 12.68
CA ASP A 215 4.60 2.84 14.11
C ASP A 215 5.96 3.51 14.37
N ASP A 216 6.34 3.66 15.64
CA ASP A 216 7.65 4.19 16.07
C ASP A 216 8.85 3.40 15.55
N ARG A 217 8.63 2.16 15.11
CA ARG A 217 9.67 1.26 14.58
C ARG A 217 9.72 1.28 13.06
N HIS A 218 9.05 2.25 12.45
CA HIS A 218 8.92 2.43 11.01
C HIS A 218 8.31 1.22 10.27
N ARG A 219 7.51 0.38 10.95
CA ARG A 219 6.71 -0.62 10.24
C ARG A 219 5.47 0.03 9.67
N LEU A 220 5.23 -0.18 8.38
CA LEU A 220 4.02 0.31 7.72
C LEU A 220 2.81 -0.50 8.21
N LEU A 221 1.88 0.19 8.86
CA LEU A 221 0.66 -0.38 9.44
C LEU A 221 -0.55 -0.20 8.53
N ALA A 222 -0.65 0.93 7.84
CA ALA A 222 -1.71 1.16 6.86
C ALA A 222 -1.28 2.08 5.72
N VAL A 223 -1.88 1.87 4.55
CA VAL A 223 -1.86 2.82 3.42
C VAL A 223 -3.29 3.16 3.06
N ILE A 224 -3.64 4.44 3.11
CA ILE A 224 -5.00 4.91 2.85
C ILE A 224 -5.00 5.77 1.59
N SER A 225 -5.89 5.45 0.66
CA SER A 225 -6.10 6.21 -0.58
C SER A 225 -7.59 6.27 -0.88
N MET A 226 -8.17 7.47 -0.76
CA MET A 226 -9.59 7.72 -1.03
C MET A 226 -10.51 6.74 -0.29
N ASN A 227 -11.05 5.75 -1.01
CA ASN A 227 -12.01 4.77 -0.53
C ASN A 227 -11.38 3.40 -0.25
N LYS A 228 -10.05 3.27 -0.33
CA LYS A 228 -9.32 2.02 -0.09
C LYS A 228 -8.31 2.20 1.02
N ALA A 229 -8.20 1.18 1.87
CA ALA A 229 -7.16 1.05 2.87
C ALA A 229 -6.47 -0.31 2.72
N TYR A 230 -5.15 -0.29 2.64
CA TYR A 230 -4.30 -1.47 2.84
C TYR A 230 -3.96 -1.51 4.31
N ILE A 231 -4.49 -2.48 5.05
CA ILE A 231 -4.38 -2.55 6.51
C ILE A 231 -3.52 -3.77 6.84
N LEU A 232 -2.41 -3.56 7.56
CA LEU A 232 -1.49 -4.62 7.94
C LEU A 232 -2.23 -5.69 8.73
N ASP A 233 -2.05 -6.93 8.28
CA ASP A 233 -2.70 -8.13 8.80
C ASP A 233 -1.65 -9.13 9.32
N GLN A 234 -2.08 -10.10 10.12
CA GLN A 234 -1.21 -11.13 10.70
C GLN A 234 -0.84 -12.22 9.68
#